data_AF-A0A380DZD8-F1
#
_entry.id   AF-A0A380DZD8-F1
#
_cell.length_a   1.000
_cell.length_b   1.000
_cell.length_c   1.000
_cell.angle_alpha   90.00
_cell.angle_beta   90.00
_cell.angle_gamma   90.00
#
_symmetry.space_group_name_H-M   'P 1'
#
loop_
_entity.id
_entity.type
_entity.pdbx_description
1 polymer ?
#
loop_
_entity_poly.entity_id
_entity_poly.type
_entity_poly.pdbx_seq_one_letter_code
_entity_poly.pdbx_strand_id
1 'polypeptide(L)'
;MAPYCSIHFRKAGQAKGYRRVTINDGIINDVFIPLKPLRQLEIISGEYNDVINEKVHVKNKDNYLHFKLKNMSHITDPMMSLKQIYPNTLALTNETFNYNEGNNAIEIRRKR
;
A
#
# COMPACT_ATOMS: atom_id res chain seq x y z
N MET A 1 -26.11 -5.20 -4.56
CA MET A 1 -25.44 -4.78 -3.31
C MET A 1 -24.09 -5.49 -3.27
N ALA A 2 -23.02 -4.83 -3.72
CA ALA A 2 -21.71 -5.47 -3.88
C ALA A 2 -20.99 -5.54 -2.51
N PRO A 3 -20.33 -6.67 -2.17
CA PRO A 3 -19.61 -6.79 -0.92
C PRO A 3 -18.34 -5.94 -1.00
N TYR A 4 -18.29 -4.86 -0.24
CA TYR A 4 -17.06 -4.08 -0.04
C TYR A 4 -16.09 -4.93 0.80
N CYS A 5 -15.13 -5.56 0.14
CA CYS A 5 -14.02 -6.23 0.80
C CYS A 5 -13.04 -5.16 1.31
N SER A 6 -12.93 -5.02 2.64
CA SER A 6 -11.94 -4.15 3.27
C SER A 6 -10.52 -4.60 2.89
N ILE A 7 -9.89 -3.88 1.96
CA ILE A 7 -8.55 -4.17 1.48
C ILE A 7 -7.53 -3.56 2.46
N HIS A 8 -7.01 -4.40 3.36
CA HIS A 8 -5.88 -4.05 4.21
C HIS A 8 -4.57 -4.29 3.44
N PHE A 9 -3.62 -3.34 3.53
CA PHE A 9 -2.36 -3.30 2.79
C PHE A 9 -1.56 -4.63 2.76
N ARG A 10 -1.52 -5.37 3.86
CA ARG A 10 -0.85 -6.69 3.97
C ARG A 10 -1.44 -7.78 3.06
N LYS A 11 -2.61 -7.56 2.47
CA LYS A 11 -3.25 -8.51 1.56
C LYS A 11 -2.88 -8.29 0.09
N ALA A 12 -2.05 -7.30 -0.23
CA ALA A 12 -1.51 -7.10 -1.58
C ALA A 12 -0.65 -8.32 -1.96
N GLY A 13 -0.98 -8.99 -3.07
CA GLY A 13 -0.29 -10.18 -3.56
C GLY A 13 -0.88 -11.52 -3.15
N GLN A 14 -1.84 -11.57 -2.22
CA GLN A 14 -2.57 -12.81 -1.93
C GLN A 14 -3.58 -13.11 -3.04
N ALA A 15 -3.65 -14.39 -3.46
CA ALA A 15 -4.65 -14.87 -4.39
C ALA A 15 -6.06 -14.54 -3.86
N LYS A 16 -6.73 -13.61 -4.52
CA LYS A 16 -8.16 -13.35 -4.31
C LYS A 16 -8.92 -14.32 -5.18
N GLY A 17 -10.05 -14.80 -4.70
CA GLY A 17 -10.84 -15.80 -5.40
C GLY A 17 -12.10 -16.12 -4.63
N TYR A 18 -12.95 -16.90 -5.26
CA TYR A 18 -14.12 -17.46 -4.61
C TYR A 18 -14.11 -18.97 -4.79
N ARG A 19 -14.82 -19.66 -3.91
CA ARG A 19 -14.92 -21.11 -3.92
C ARG A 19 -16.25 -21.48 -4.54
N ARG A 20 -16.21 -22.24 -5.63
CA ARG A 20 -17.40 -22.76 -6.30
C ARG A 20 -17.63 -24.17 -5.80
N VAL A 21 -18.69 -24.33 -5.02
CA VAL A 21 -19.16 -25.63 -4.54
C VAL A 21 -20.32 -26.06 -5.42
N THR A 22 -20.22 -27.25 -6.02
CA THR A 22 -21.28 -27.86 -6.83
C THR A 22 -21.67 -29.18 -6.16
N ILE A 23 -22.97 -29.39 -5.94
CA ILE A 23 -23.50 -30.58 -5.28
C ILE A 23 -24.39 -31.30 -6.30
N ASN A 24 -24.00 -32.50 -6.71
CA ASN A 24 -24.78 -33.36 -7.60
C ASN A 24 -24.82 -34.76 -6.98
N ASP A 25 -26.01 -35.32 -6.75
CA ASP A 25 -26.21 -36.69 -6.26
C ASP A 25 -25.36 -37.08 -5.03
N GLY A 26 -25.19 -36.14 -4.10
CA GLY A 26 -24.38 -36.34 -2.88
C GLY A 26 -22.87 -36.19 -3.07
N ILE A 27 -22.39 -36.02 -4.31
CA ILE A 27 -20.99 -35.70 -4.62
C ILE A 27 -20.79 -34.19 -4.52
N ILE A 28 -19.89 -33.78 -3.63
CA ILE A 28 -19.51 -32.39 -3.43
C ILE A 28 -18.23 -32.13 -4.22
N ASN A 29 -18.33 -31.32 -5.28
CA ASN A 29 -17.18 -30.82 -6.00
C ASN A 29 -16.88 -29.40 -5.55
N ASP A 30 -15.63 -29.17 -5.21
CA ASP A 30 -15.16 -27.91 -4.67
C ASP A 30 -13.96 -27.41 -5.47
N VAL A 31 -14.10 -26.22 -6.07
CA VAL A 31 -13.06 -25.62 -6.90
C VAL A 31 -12.84 -24.17 -6.48
N PHE A 32 -11.58 -23.83 -6.22
CA PHE A 32 -11.19 -22.43 -6.01
C PHE A 32 -10.95 -21.73 -7.36
N ILE A 33 -11.67 -20.63 -7.59
CA ILE A 33 -11.55 -19.82 -8.80
C ILE A 33 -10.82 -18.52 -8.43
N PRO A 34 -9.59 -18.30 -8.94
CA PRO A 34 -8.85 -17.07 -8.68
C PRO A 34 -9.48 -15.89 -9.42
N LEU A 35 -9.58 -14.76 -8.73
CA LEU A 35 -9.98 -13.46 -9.26
C LEU A 35 -8.73 -12.67 -9.63
N LYS A 36 -8.73 -12.11 -10.84
CA LYS A 36 -7.71 -11.16 -11.28
C LYS A 36 -8.14 -9.74 -10.86
N PRO A 37 -7.39 -9.05 -9.99
CA PRO A 37 -7.72 -7.68 -9.62
C PRO A 37 -7.60 -6.75 -10.83
N LEU A 38 -8.60 -5.89 -11.03
CA LEU A 38 -8.65 -4.93 -12.14
C LEU A 38 -7.57 -3.84 -12.02
N ARG A 39 -7.20 -3.48 -10.79
CA ARG A 39 -6.22 -2.45 -10.47
C ARG A 39 -5.25 -2.99 -9.43
N GLN A 40 -3.98 -2.68 -9.60
CA GLN A 40 -2.95 -3.07 -8.63
C GLN A 40 -2.84 -1.99 -7.55
N LEU A 41 -2.32 -2.39 -6.38
CA LEU A 41 -1.91 -1.46 -5.34
C LEU A 41 -0.42 -1.17 -5.53
N GLU A 42 -0.06 0.10 -5.63
CA GLU A 42 1.31 0.56 -5.82
C GLU A 42 1.69 1.53 -4.70
N ILE A 43 2.95 1.42 -4.25
CA ILE A 43 3.49 2.24 -3.17
C ILE A 43 4.60 3.09 -3.75
N ILE A 44 4.49 4.39 -3.54
CA ILE A 44 5.47 5.35 -4.04
C ILE A 44 6.07 6.08 -2.85
N SER A 45 7.36 5.88 -2.63
CA SER A 45 8.15 6.62 -1.64
C SER A 45 8.95 7.72 -2.33
N GLY A 46 8.96 8.93 -1.77
CA GLY A 46 9.70 10.05 -2.34
C GLY A 46 9.48 11.40 -1.68
N GLU A 47 9.98 12.45 -2.29
CA GLU A 47 9.72 13.84 -1.88
C GLU A 47 8.36 14.31 -2.42
N TYR A 48 7.60 15.05 -1.62
CA TYR A 48 6.28 15.53 -2.05
C TYR A 48 6.34 16.33 -3.36
N ASN A 49 7.31 17.24 -3.47
CA ASN A 49 7.46 18.09 -4.64
C ASN A 49 7.77 17.29 -5.91
N ASP A 50 8.51 16.18 -5.81
CA ASP A 50 8.80 15.35 -6.98
C ASP A 50 7.57 14.57 -7.44
N VAL A 51 6.69 14.18 -6.50
CA VAL A 51 5.44 13.49 -6.83
C VAL A 51 4.43 14.41 -7.50
N ILE A 52 4.26 15.64 -6.98
CA ILE A 52 3.34 16.62 -7.56
C ILE A 52 3.83 17.11 -8.93
N ASN A 53 5.15 17.19 -9.14
CA ASN A 53 5.72 17.53 -10.44
C ASN A 53 5.86 16.33 -11.39
N GLU A 54 5.24 15.19 -11.07
CA GLU A 54 5.26 13.97 -11.88
C GLU A 54 6.67 13.46 -12.25
N LYS A 55 7.68 13.77 -11.42
CA LYS A 55 9.05 13.30 -11.61
C LYS A 55 9.26 11.86 -11.13
N VAL A 56 8.27 11.31 -10.44
CA VAL A 56 8.28 9.92 -9.97
C VAL A 56 7.72 8.97 -11.02
N HIS A 57 8.33 7.80 -11.13
CA HIS A 57 7.81 6.76 -12.01
C HIS A 57 6.62 6.06 -11.35
N VAL A 58 5.46 6.14 -12.01
CA VAL A 58 4.23 5.43 -11.62
C VAL A 58 3.87 4.46 -12.74
N LYS A 59 3.67 3.18 -12.43
CA LYS A 59 3.38 2.17 -13.47
C LYS A 59 2.07 2.46 -14.19
N ASN A 60 1.03 2.83 -13.43
CA ASN A 60 -0.25 3.25 -13.98
C ASN A 60 -0.96 4.20 -13.00
N LYS A 61 -1.37 5.38 -13.47
CA LYS A 61 -2.07 6.38 -12.66
C LYS A 61 -3.46 5.94 -12.20
N ASP A 62 -4.08 4.99 -12.88
CA ASP A 62 -5.38 4.43 -12.51
C ASP A 62 -5.30 3.37 -11.41
N ASN A 63 -4.09 2.93 -11.05
CA ASN A 63 -3.90 2.00 -9.94
C ASN A 63 -4.25 2.65 -8.60
N TYR A 64 -4.46 1.80 -7.60
CA TYR A 64 -4.58 2.28 -6.24
C TYR A 64 -3.20 2.67 -5.72
N LEU A 65 -3.06 3.90 -5.25
CA LEU A 65 -1.77 4.46 -4.88
C LEU A 65 -1.70 4.73 -3.38
N HIS A 66 -0.59 4.31 -2.77
CA HIS A 66 -0.21 4.69 -1.42
C HIS A 66 1.08 5.48 -1.48
N PHE A 67 1.00 6.78 -1.20
CA PHE A 67 2.16 7.65 -1.17
C PHE A 67 2.80 7.68 0.22
N LYS A 68 4.12 7.52 0.27
CA LYS A 68 4.95 7.66 1.45
C LYS A 68 5.92 8.81 1.23
N LEU A 69 5.52 10.01 1.63
CA LEU A 69 6.20 11.22 1.21
C LEU A 69 6.94 11.88 2.36
N LYS A 70 8.03 12.57 2.01
CA LYS A 70 8.81 13.42 2.92
C LYS A 70 8.51 14.90 2.66
N ASN A 71 8.90 15.73 3.62
CA ASN A 71 8.87 17.19 3.53
C ASN A 71 7.50 17.81 3.20
N MET A 72 6.45 17.30 3.84
CA MET A 72 5.07 17.81 3.71
C MET A 72 4.67 18.79 4.83
N SER A 73 5.60 19.21 5.69
CA SER A 73 5.33 20.00 6.90
C SER A 73 4.65 21.36 6.65
N HIS A 74 4.83 21.95 5.47
CA HIS A 74 4.30 23.26 5.11
C HIS A 74 3.10 23.19 4.16
N ILE A 75 2.55 22.01 3.94
CA ILE A 75 1.53 21.78 2.93
C ILE A 75 0.19 21.64 3.60
N THR A 76 -0.74 22.53 3.26
CA THR A 76 -2.06 22.61 3.88
C THR A 76 -2.89 21.35 3.59
N ASP A 77 -2.97 20.93 2.33
CA ASP A 77 -3.78 19.78 1.91
C ASP A 77 -3.04 18.90 0.88
N PRO A 78 -2.02 18.13 1.31
CA PRO A 78 -1.22 17.31 0.41
C PRO A 78 -2.07 16.21 -0.25
N MET A 79 -3.09 15.68 0.45
CA MET A 79 -4.00 14.67 -0.09
C MET A 79 -4.87 15.21 -1.23
N MET A 80 -5.34 16.46 -1.14
CA MET A 80 -6.17 17.05 -2.18
C MET A 80 -5.37 17.25 -3.46
N SER A 81 -4.15 17.80 -3.32
CA SER A 81 -3.22 17.98 -4.44
C SER A 81 -2.87 16.66 -5.12
N LEU A 82 -2.60 15.61 -4.34
CA LEU A 82 -2.34 14.27 -4.88
C LEU A 82 -3.54 13.70 -5.63
N LYS A 83 -4.77 13.88 -5.13
CA LYS A 83 -5.98 13.38 -5.81
C LYS A 83 -6.30 14.08 -7.12
N GLN A 84 -5.82 15.32 -7.33
CA GLN A 84 -5.98 16.00 -8.62
C GLN A 84 -5.16 15.34 -9.73
N ILE A 85 -3.99 14.80 -9.40
CA ILE A 85 -3.06 14.16 -10.35
C ILE A 85 -3.29 12.63 -10.39
N TYR A 86 -3.55 12.05 -9.22
CA TYR A 86 -3.68 10.62 -8.96
C TYR A 86 -5.03 10.35 -8.27
N PRO A 87 -6.13 10.24 -9.04
CA PRO A 87 -7.49 10.20 -8.50
C PRO A 87 -7.76 8.99 -7.58
N ASN A 88 -7.01 7.89 -7.79
CA ASN A 88 -7.14 6.65 -7.02
C ASN A 88 -6.14 6.56 -5.84
N THR A 89 -5.66 7.70 -5.33
CA THR A 89 -4.85 7.74 -4.11
C THR A 89 -5.68 7.32 -2.90
N LEU A 90 -5.28 6.20 -2.27
CA LEU A 90 -5.96 5.63 -1.12
C LEU A 90 -5.42 6.15 0.21
N ALA A 91 -4.11 6.35 0.28
CA ALA A 91 -3.44 6.69 1.53
C ALA A 91 -2.20 7.55 1.29
N LEU A 92 -1.90 8.39 2.28
CA LEU A 92 -0.70 9.20 2.37
C LEU A 92 -0.09 8.95 3.74
N THR A 93 1.20 8.63 3.78
CA THR A 93 1.98 8.49 5.01
C THR A 93 3.13 9.46 4.97
N ASN A 94 3.33 10.19 6.05
CA ASN A 94 4.52 11.03 6.21
C ASN A 94 5.70 10.16 6.66
N GLU A 95 6.73 10.05 5.83
CA GLU A 95 7.98 9.40 6.19
C GLU A 95 8.86 10.38 6.98
N THR A 96 8.60 10.52 8.28
CA THR A 96 9.57 11.12 9.19
C THR A 96 10.64 10.08 9.56
N PHE A 97 11.90 10.49 9.67
CA PHE A 97 13.00 9.60 10.07
C PHE A 97 12.65 8.84 11.35
N ASN A 98 12.40 7.54 11.25
CA ASN A 98 12.38 6.67 12.43
C ASN A 98 13.84 6.43 12.81
N TYR A 99 14.31 7.06 13.89
CA TYR A 99 15.55 6.67 14.54
C TYR A 99 15.32 5.26 15.10
N ASN A 100 15.88 4.24 14.45
CA ASN A 100 15.92 2.91 15.04
C ASN A 100 16.81 3.02 16.29
N GLU A 101 16.21 3.04 17.48
CA GLU A 101 16.91 2.78 18.74
C GLU A 101 17.33 1.29 18.79
N GLY A 102 18.31 0.95 17.95
CA GLY A 102 18.99 -0.33 17.97
C GLY A 102 20.29 -0.21 18.78
N ASN A 103 20.19 -0.40 20.09
CA ASN A 103 21.23 -0.94 20.99
C ASN A 103 22.69 -0.51 20.73
N ASN A 104 23.08 0.69 21.18
CA ASN A 104 24.47 0.95 21.53
C ASN A 104 24.66 0.74 23.04
N ALA A 105 24.71 -0.52 23.45
CA ALA A 105 25.30 -0.87 24.75
C ALA A 105 26.80 -0.57 24.66
N ILE A 106 27.20 0.63 25.08
CA ILE A 106 28.61 1.01 25.20
C ILE A 106 29.20 0.16 26.33
N GLU A 107 29.89 -0.92 25.97
CA GLU A 107 30.64 -1.75 26.91
C GLU A 107 31.87 -0.96 27.37
N ILE A 108 31.73 -0.21 28.46
CA ILE A 108 32.85 0.47 29.12
C ILE A 108 33.74 -0.62 29.72
N ARG A 109 34.73 -1.09 28.95
CA ARG A 109 35.84 -1.87 29.50
C ARG A 109 36.60 -0.96 30.49
N ARG A 110 36.31 -1.15 31.78
CA ARG A 110 37.19 -0.73 32.88
C ARG A 110 38.56 -1.38 32.62
N LYS A 111 39.52 -0.61 32.10
CA LYS A 111 40.94 -0.91 32.30
C LYS A 111 41.22 -0.72 33.80
N ARG A 112 41.46 -1.83 34.49
CA ARG A 112 42.26 -1.83 35.72
C ARG A 112 43.73 -1.82 35.33
#